data_AF-A0A2T9YJP2-F1
#
_entry.id   AF-A0A2T9YJP2-F1
#
_cell.length_a   1.000
_cell.length_b   1.000
_cell.length_c   1.000
_cell.angle_alpha   90.00
_cell.angle_beta   90.00
_cell.angle_gamma   90.00
#
_symmetry.space_group_name_H-M   'P 1'
#
loop_
_entity.id
_entity.type
_entity.pdbx_description
1 polymer ?
#
loop_
_entity_poly.entity_id
_entity_poly.type
_entity_poly.pdbx_seq_one_letter_code
_entity_poly.pdbx_strand_id
1 'polypeptide(L)'
;MTESIKESKNVPESFPEETKIQIKSVNPNPFDKLDEYALETIFIHSENPEMSTLSRKLFRVSHEISTSKIFDQKCLFKSTIFTNIFYSRHKKIAKKEELMIELINKGIDIKGGGKYSAINIIFEYEMNNALYMLLRTFKKVKIEYTPEYENPFEPDIFKDDEYYIIEPLISDTDIMGVINGYELYRDENIKMLLNVLEMETIKLDLIKDCGISIEDLFLKDKRKIYLYRNMNTTIDFDRLIKTTILHDQPELTNYIIEYKEYPESKLQELANKVRYNHSIPSNNQAYALVNLYIKESSTKGTPF
;
A
#
# COMPACT_ATOMS: atom_id res chain seq x y z
N MET A 1 -63.02 35.76 20.21
CA MET A 1 -64.29 35.15 19.75
C MET A 1 -64.31 35.15 18.23
N THR A 2 -65.21 34.38 17.64
CA THR A 2 -65.06 33.65 16.37
C THR A 2 -65.54 34.41 15.12
N GLU A 3 -65.26 33.81 13.94
CA GLU A 3 -65.98 33.99 12.66
C GLU A 3 -65.79 35.30 11.85
N SER A 4 -65.94 35.32 10.51
CA SER A 4 -65.78 34.25 9.50
C SER A 4 -65.66 34.82 8.07
N ILE A 5 -64.94 34.09 7.20
CA ILE A 5 -65.33 33.67 5.83
C ILE A 5 -65.81 34.73 4.76
N LYS A 6 -65.18 34.57 3.58
CA LYS A 6 -65.65 34.69 2.16
C LYS A 6 -65.15 35.83 1.27
N GLU A 7 -64.70 35.38 0.11
CA GLU A 7 -64.27 36.11 -1.08
C GLU A 7 -65.45 36.78 -1.80
N SER A 8 -65.17 37.82 -2.59
CA SER A 8 -65.91 38.09 -3.83
C SER A 8 -64.95 38.55 -4.93
N LYS A 9 -65.41 38.54 -6.18
CA LYS A 9 -64.57 38.29 -7.37
C LYS A 9 -64.29 39.55 -8.23
N ASN A 10 -63.12 39.51 -8.87
CA ASN A 10 -62.86 39.84 -10.28
C ASN A 10 -62.97 41.29 -10.82
N VAL A 11 -61.80 41.84 -11.22
CA VAL A 11 -61.35 42.45 -12.53
C VAL A 11 -62.34 43.28 -13.40
N PRO A 12 -61.90 44.24 -14.27
CA PRO A 12 -60.54 44.64 -14.67
C PRO A 12 -60.32 46.20 -14.62
N GLU A 13 -59.39 46.91 -15.28
CA GLU A 13 -58.34 46.61 -16.29
C GLU A 13 -57.22 47.69 -16.33
N SER A 14 -55.98 47.33 -16.71
CA SER A 14 -55.07 48.07 -17.66
C SER A 14 -53.59 47.65 -17.54
N PHE A 15 -52.95 47.39 -18.69
CA PHE A 15 -51.51 47.13 -18.86
C PHE A 15 -50.73 48.45 -19.07
N PRO A 16 -49.43 48.52 -18.74
CA PRO A 16 -48.33 48.09 -19.65
C PRO A 16 -47.23 47.29 -18.89
N GLU A 17 -46.21 46.66 -19.50
CA GLU A 17 -45.68 46.70 -20.87
C GLU A 17 -44.93 45.37 -21.20
N GLU A 18 -44.80 44.99 -22.48
CA GLU A 18 -44.09 43.76 -22.88
C GLU A 18 -42.57 43.87 -22.74
N THR A 19 -41.99 43.46 -21.61
CA THR A 19 -40.53 43.20 -21.54
C THR A 19 -40.21 41.86 -22.20
N LYS A 20 -39.96 41.86 -23.52
CA LYS A 20 -39.42 40.70 -24.25
C LYS A 20 -38.02 40.36 -23.77
N ILE A 21 -37.93 39.54 -22.71
CA ILE A 21 -36.68 38.89 -22.32
C ILE A 21 -36.30 37.92 -23.44
N GLN A 22 -35.31 38.30 -24.25
CA GLN A 22 -34.69 37.39 -25.19
C GLN A 22 -34.05 36.24 -24.40
N ILE A 23 -34.66 35.07 -24.47
CA ILE A 23 -34.06 33.83 -23.96
C ILE A 23 -32.82 33.58 -24.82
N LYS A 24 -31.64 33.91 -24.28
CA LYS A 24 -30.37 33.48 -24.86
C LYS A 24 -30.44 31.98 -25.07
N SER A 25 -30.21 31.52 -26.30
CA SER A 25 -30.10 30.09 -26.60
C SER A 25 -28.96 29.53 -25.77
N VAL A 26 -29.29 28.84 -24.67
CA VAL A 26 -28.34 28.05 -23.89
C VAL A 26 -27.76 27.04 -24.87
N ASN A 27 -26.45 27.12 -25.13
CA ASN A 27 -25.78 26.14 -25.97
C ASN A 27 -26.09 24.75 -25.39
N PRO A 28 -26.75 23.85 -26.13
CA PRO A 28 -27.16 22.57 -25.58
C PRO A 28 -25.91 21.80 -25.18
N ASN A 29 -25.88 21.36 -23.93
CA ASN A 29 -24.74 20.69 -23.36
C ASN A 29 -24.39 19.47 -24.23
N PRO A 30 -23.10 19.24 -24.60
CA PRO A 30 -22.73 18.16 -25.50
C PRO A 30 -23.15 16.79 -24.97
N PHE A 31 -23.18 16.59 -23.65
CA PHE A 31 -23.64 15.35 -23.01
C PHE A 31 -25.15 15.12 -23.18
N ASP A 32 -25.97 16.16 -23.28
CA ASP A 32 -27.43 16.01 -23.41
C ASP A 32 -27.84 15.42 -24.77
N LYS A 33 -26.93 15.46 -25.77
CA LYS A 33 -27.10 14.86 -27.11
C LYS A 33 -26.77 13.37 -27.17
N LEU A 34 -26.04 12.83 -26.20
CA LEU A 34 -25.65 11.42 -26.16
C LEU A 34 -26.78 10.56 -25.58
N ASP A 35 -26.84 9.27 -25.93
CA ASP A 35 -27.76 8.33 -25.29
C ASP A 35 -27.31 7.92 -23.88
N GLU A 36 -28.18 7.24 -23.15
CA GLU A 36 -27.96 6.90 -21.73
C GLU A 36 -26.84 5.86 -21.57
N TYR A 37 -26.67 4.94 -22.52
CA TYR A 37 -25.60 3.93 -22.50
C TYR A 37 -24.21 4.55 -22.74
N ALA A 38 -24.11 5.51 -23.67
CA ALA A 38 -22.90 6.28 -23.90
C ALA A 38 -22.54 7.13 -22.67
N LEU A 39 -23.54 7.74 -22.01
CA LEU A 39 -23.33 8.53 -20.79
C LEU A 39 -22.94 7.66 -19.59
N GLU A 40 -23.56 6.48 -19.42
CA GLU A 40 -23.18 5.47 -18.42
C GLU A 40 -21.73 5.03 -18.64
N THR A 41 -21.39 4.68 -19.89
CA THR A 41 -20.04 4.27 -20.28
C THR A 41 -19.02 5.37 -19.99
N ILE A 42 -19.29 6.62 -20.38
CA ILE A 42 -18.43 7.78 -20.11
C ILE A 42 -18.27 7.98 -18.60
N PHE A 43 -19.35 7.93 -17.82
CA PHE A 43 -19.29 8.10 -16.37
C PHE A 43 -18.43 7.02 -15.72
N ILE A 44 -18.72 5.74 -15.99
CA ILE A 44 -17.99 4.57 -15.49
C ILE A 44 -16.52 4.57 -15.94
N HIS A 45 -16.18 5.11 -17.11
CA HIS A 45 -14.80 5.16 -17.61
C HIS A 45 -14.04 6.42 -17.24
N SER A 46 -14.73 7.49 -16.83
CA SER A 46 -14.09 8.71 -16.34
C SER A 46 -13.44 8.55 -14.96
N GLU A 47 -13.93 7.61 -14.14
CA GLU A 47 -13.49 7.36 -12.76
C GLU A 47 -13.56 8.61 -11.85
N ASN A 48 -14.26 9.66 -12.28
CA ASN A 48 -14.39 10.94 -11.59
C ASN A 48 -15.86 11.22 -11.22
N PRO A 49 -16.24 11.22 -9.94
CA PRO A 49 -17.62 11.46 -9.51
C PRO A 49 -18.12 12.88 -9.85
N GLU A 50 -17.22 13.87 -9.99
CA GLU A 50 -17.59 15.24 -10.36
C GLU A 50 -18.16 15.34 -11.78
N MET A 51 -17.89 14.38 -12.66
CA MET A 51 -18.49 14.29 -14.00
C MET A 51 -20.01 14.27 -13.95
N SER A 52 -20.61 13.74 -12.88
CA SER A 52 -22.07 13.76 -12.66
C SER A 52 -22.65 15.18 -12.65
N THR A 53 -21.85 16.21 -12.36
CA THR A 53 -22.30 17.61 -12.31
C THR A 53 -22.33 18.29 -13.68
N LEU A 54 -21.69 17.71 -14.71
CA LEU A 54 -21.49 18.36 -16.01
C LEU A 54 -22.77 18.51 -16.83
N SER A 55 -23.80 17.68 -16.61
CA SER A 55 -25.09 17.74 -17.31
C SER A 55 -26.20 17.16 -16.45
N ARG A 56 -27.43 17.66 -16.61
CA ARG A 56 -28.61 17.12 -15.90
C ARG A 56 -28.97 15.70 -16.37
N LYS A 57 -28.64 15.33 -17.61
CA LYS A 57 -28.82 13.98 -18.14
C LYS A 57 -27.77 13.03 -17.57
N LEU A 58 -26.50 13.45 -17.59
CA LEU A 58 -25.39 12.70 -17.00
C LEU A 58 -25.58 12.49 -15.48
N PHE A 59 -26.05 13.50 -14.76
CA PHE A 59 -26.44 13.39 -13.33
C PHE A 59 -27.48 12.29 -13.09
N ARG A 60 -28.49 12.16 -13.96
CA ARG A 60 -29.52 11.12 -13.79
C ARG A 60 -28.94 9.74 -14.00
N VAL A 61 -28.24 9.54 -15.12
CA VAL A 61 -27.59 8.27 -15.46
C VAL A 61 -26.60 7.84 -14.37
N SER A 62 -25.79 8.76 -13.84
CA SER A 62 -24.81 8.47 -12.79
C SER A 62 -25.42 8.04 -11.45
N HIS A 63 -26.67 8.42 -11.18
CA HIS A 63 -27.41 8.10 -9.95
C HIS A 63 -28.39 6.92 -10.11
N GLU A 64 -28.40 6.24 -11.26
CA GLU A 64 -29.10 4.96 -11.40
C GLU A 64 -28.37 3.88 -10.61
N ILE A 65 -29.12 3.07 -9.84
CA ILE A 65 -28.53 2.10 -8.91
C ILE A 65 -27.59 1.10 -9.61
N SER A 66 -27.87 0.70 -10.85
CA SER A 66 -26.98 -0.08 -11.71
C SER A 66 -25.68 0.67 -11.99
N THR A 67 -25.77 1.85 -12.59
CA THR A 67 -24.64 2.71 -12.96
C THR A 67 -23.78 3.07 -11.76
N SER A 68 -24.38 3.55 -10.66
CA SER A 68 -23.67 3.87 -9.42
C SER A 68 -22.97 2.64 -8.86
N LYS A 69 -23.61 1.46 -8.87
CA LYS A 69 -22.99 0.22 -8.38
C LYS A 69 -21.82 -0.24 -9.25
N ILE A 70 -21.88 -0.08 -10.57
CA ILE A 70 -20.77 -0.44 -11.47
C ILE A 70 -19.64 0.60 -11.36
N PHE A 71 -19.98 1.89 -11.30
CA PHE A 71 -19.03 2.98 -11.03
C PHE A 71 -18.32 2.78 -9.70
N ASP A 72 -19.07 2.50 -8.63
CA ASP A 72 -18.53 2.15 -7.31
C ASP A 72 -17.67 0.90 -7.40
N GLN A 73 -18.13 -0.20 -8.00
CA GLN A 73 -17.30 -1.41 -8.17
C GLN A 73 -15.99 -1.15 -8.94
N LYS A 74 -15.94 -0.13 -9.80
CA LYS A 74 -14.72 0.25 -10.53
C LYS A 74 -13.86 1.27 -9.79
N CYS A 75 -14.45 2.16 -8.99
CA CYS A 75 -13.78 3.25 -8.27
C CYS A 75 -13.45 2.93 -6.80
N LEU A 76 -14.16 1.99 -6.16
CA LEU A 76 -13.92 1.52 -4.78
C LEU A 76 -12.50 0.97 -4.58
N PHE A 77 -11.92 0.38 -5.63
CA PHE A 77 -10.57 -0.20 -5.60
C PHE A 77 -9.47 0.79 -6.04
N LYS A 78 -9.85 1.95 -6.59
CA LYS A 78 -8.92 3.00 -7.06
C LYS A 78 -8.90 4.27 -6.22
N SER A 79 -10.01 4.62 -5.55
CA SER A 79 -10.07 5.86 -4.78
C SER A 79 -9.40 5.69 -3.41
N THR A 80 -8.35 6.47 -3.18
CA THR A 80 -7.72 6.66 -1.85
C THR A 80 -8.72 7.20 -0.80
N ILE A 81 -9.86 7.72 -1.25
CA ILE A 81 -11.00 8.17 -0.46
C ILE A 81 -11.68 6.98 0.24
N PHE A 82 -11.83 5.82 -0.43
CA PHE A 82 -12.47 4.66 0.18
C PHE A 82 -11.64 4.09 1.33
N THR A 83 -10.36 3.79 1.13
CA THR A 83 -9.42 3.36 2.19
C THR A 83 -9.45 4.32 3.38
N ASN A 84 -9.34 5.62 3.12
CA ASN A 84 -9.40 6.66 4.15
C ASN A 84 -10.71 6.66 4.96
N ILE A 85 -11.86 6.76 4.29
CA ILE A 85 -13.17 6.92 4.97
C ILE A 85 -13.59 5.60 5.63
N PHE A 86 -13.42 4.48 4.93
CA PHE A 86 -13.85 3.17 5.41
C PHE A 86 -13.05 2.72 6.63
N TYR A 87 -11.71 2.79 6.58
CA TYR A 87 -10.88 2.30 7.67
C TYR A 87 -10.75 3.27 8.84
N SER A 88 -10.85 4.59 8.62
CA SER A 88 -10.93 5.55 9.73
C SER A 88 -12.21 5.42 10.57
N ARG A 89 -13.35 5.09 9.94
CA ARG A 89 -14.66 5.01 10.61
C ARG A 89 -15.04 3.59 11.04
N HIS A 90 -14.59 2.55 10.33
CA HIS A 90 -14.99 1.16 10.56
C HIS A 90 -13.82 0.24 10.92
N LYS A 91 -13.07 0.60 11.98
CA LYS A 91 -11.90 -0.17 12.48
C LYS A 91 -12.11 -1.68 12.62
N LYS A 92 -13.32 -2.14 12.99
CA LYS A 92 -13.64 -3.58 13.08
C LYS A 92 -13.58 -4.31 11.73
N ILE A 93 -13.83 -3.60 10.63
CA ILE A 93 -13.70 -4.14 9.27
C ILE A 93 -12.27 -3.93 8.75
N ALA A 94 -11.59 -2.86 9.18
CA ALA A 94 -10.17 -2.62 8.92
C ALA A 94 -9.25 -3.76 9.39
N LYS A 95 -9.66 -4.50 10.43
CA LYS A 95 -8.95 -5.66 10.98
C LYS A 95 -9.22 -6.99 10.26
N LYS A 96 -10.02 -7.01 9.18
CA LYS A 96 -10.29 -8.25 8.42
C LYS A 96 -9.22 -8.49 7.38
N GLU A 97 -8.33 -9.44 7.66
CA GLU A 97 -7.25 -9.81 6.76
C GLU A 97 -7.76 -10.36 5.42
N GLU A 98 -8.88 -11.11 5.42
CA GLU A 98 -9.43 -11.68 4.19
C GLU A 98 -9.93 -10.60 3.22
N LEU A 99 -10.42 -9.47 3.77
CA LEU A 99 -10.77 -8.30 2.96
C LEU A 99 -9.51 -7.64 2.38
N MET A 100 -8.43 -7.54 3.15
CA MET A 100 -7.17 -6.98 2.67
C MET A 100 -6.57 -7.83 1.54
N ILE A 101 -6.60 -9.16 1.68
CA ILE A 101 -6.20 -10.12 0.65
C ILE A 101 -7.02 -9.92 -0.65
N GLU A 102 -8.34 -9.84 -0.54
CA GLU A 102 -9.23 -9.61 -1.69
C GLU A 102 -8.99 -8.25 -2.37
N LEU A 103 -8.58 -7.24 -1.61
CA LEU A 103 -8.19 -5.94 -2.15
C LEU A 103 -6.84 -6.00 -2.88
N ILE A 104 -5.82 -6.65 -2.31
CA ILE A 104 -4.51 -6.86 -2.96
C ILE A 104 -4.69 -7.58 -4.30
N ASN A 105 -5.50 -8.65 -4.32
CA ASN A 105 -5.84 -9.40 -5.54
C ASN A 105 -6.52 -8.54 -6.63
N LYS A 106 -7.15 -7.41 -6.25
CA LYS A 106 -7.78 -6.46 -7.18
C LYS A 106 -6.87 -5.29 -7.58
N GLY A 107 -5.60 -5.31 -7.16
CA GLY A 107 -4.62 -4.31 -7.58
C GLY A 107 -4.88 -2.92 -6.99
N ILE A 108 -5.28 -2.84 -5.71
CA ILE A 108 -5.39 -1.55 -5.01
C ILE A 108 -4.05 -0.78 -5.01
N ASP A 109 -4.14 0.55 -4.96
CA ASP A 109 -2.99 1.38 -4.57
C ASP A 109 -2.68 1.17 -3.08
N ILE A 110 -1.58 0.48 -2.80
CA ILE A 110 -1.16 0.13 -1.44
C ILE A 110 -0.54 1.28 -0.65
N LYS A 111 -0.09 2.35 -1.31
CA LYS A 111 0.49 3.56 -0.70
C LYS A 111 -0.55 4.69 -0.60
N GLY A 112 -1.58 4.63 -1.44
CA GLY A 112 -2.75 5.50 -1.42
C GLY A 112 -3.51 5.48 -0.09
N GLY A 113 -3.90 6.67 0.40
CA GLY A 113 -4.60 6.81 1.68
C GLY A 113 -3.70 7.22 2.86
N GLY A 114 -2.41 7.44 2.66
CA GLY A 114 -1.51 7.95 3.71
C GLY A 114 -1.49 7.03 4.92
N LYS A 115 -1.87 7.51 6.11
CA LYS A 115 -1.93 6.67 7.33
C LYS A 115 -2.94 5.51 7.26
N TYR A 116 -3.92 5.54 6.36
CA TYR A 116 -4.89 4.45 6.14
C TYR A 116 -4.63 3.70 4.84
N SER A 117 -3.39 3.77 4.33
CA SER A 117 -2.95 2.95 3.21
C SER A 117 -2.90 1.46 3.58
N ALA A 118 -3.01 0.60 2.58
CA ALA A 118 -3.07 -0.84 2.83
C ALA A 118 -1.80 -1.37 3.49
N ILE A 119 -0.62 -0.88 3.09
CA ILE A 119 0.64 -1.24 3.73
C ILE A 119 0.65 -0.88 5.23
N ASN A 120 0.19 0.33 5.59
CA ASN A 120 0.12 0.77 6.98
C ASN A 120 -0.89 -0.05 7.79
N ILE A 121 -2.02 -0.42 7.21
CA ILE A 121 -3.05 -1.24 7.89
C ILE A 121 -2.59 -2.69 8.08
N ILE A 122 -1.85 -3.25 7.12
CA ILE A 122 -1.24 -4.58 7.21
C ILE A 122 -0.28 -4.65 8.39
N PHE A 123 0.58 -3.63 8.57
CA PHE A 123 1.49 -3.54 9.70
C PHE A 123 0.78 -3.15 11.02
N GLU A 124 -0.17 -2.20 11.03
CA GLU A 124 -0.91 -1.79 12.26
C GLU A 124 -1.72 -2.96 12.87
N TYR A 125 -2.20 -3.90 12.05
CA TYR A 125 -3.06 -5.01 12.48
C TYR A 125 -2.45 -6.41 12.25
N GLU A 126 -1.14 -6.51 12.15
CA GLU A 126 -0.39 -7.79 12.14
C GLU A 126 -0.88 -8.79 11.08
N MET A 127 -1.28 -8.29 9.90
CA MET A 127 -1.86 -9.09 8.82
C MET A 127 -0.78 -9.88 8.06
N ASN A 128 -0.33 -10.98 8.67
CA ASN A 128 0.78 -11.80 8.19
C ASN A 128 0.53 -12.45 6.82
N ASN A 129 -0.69 -12.95 6.54
CA ASN A 129 -1.03 -13.55 5.25
C ASN A 129 -1.19 -12.47 4.17
N ALA A 130 -1.80 -11.32 4.50
CA ALA A 130 -1.87 -10.19 3.58
C ALA A 130 -0.48 -9.62 3.27
N LEU A 131 0.42 -9.53 4.26
CA LEU A 131 1.82 -9.19 4.04
C LEU A 131 2.50 -10.20 3.12
N TYR A 132 2.42 -11.50 3.43
CA TYR A 132 3.02 -12.58 2.62
C TYR A 132 2.61 -12.50 1.14
N MET A 133 1.33 -12.19 0.87
CA MET A 133 0.81 -11.96 -0.48
C MET A 133 1.30 -10.65 -1.10
N LEU A 134 1.27 -9.56 -0.34
CA LEU A 134 1.71 -8.24 -0.77
C LEU A 134 3.19 -8.25 -1.21
N LEU A 135 4.04 -8.96 -0.47
CA LEU A 135 5.46 -9.13 -0.79
C LEU A 135 5.71 -9.91 -2.09
N ARG A 136 4.74 -10.71 -2.54
CA ARG A 136 4.83 -11.47 -3.80
C ARG A 136 4.10 -10.77 -4.95
N THR A 137 3.45 -9.64 -4.67
CA THR A 137 2.77 -8.81 -5.67
C THR A 137 3.78 -7.89 -6.35
N PHE A 138 3.74 -7.87 -7.68
CA PHE A 138 4.65 -7.10 -8.52
C PHE A 138 3.88 -6.15 -9.44
N LYS A 139 4.60 -5.22 -10.05
CA LYS A 139 4.11 -4.28 -11.07
C LYS A 139 5.06 -4.28 -12.27
N LYS A 140 4.51 -4.10 -13.47
CA LYS A 140 5.30 -3.85 -14.69
C LYS A 140 5.54 -2.35 -14.81
N VAL A 141 6.81 -1.94 -14.84
CA VAL A 141 7.23 -0.54 -14.93
C VAL A 141 7.99 -0.32 -16.22
N LYS A 142 7.60 0.69 -17.02
CA LYS A 142 8.33 1.10 -18.22
C LYS A 142 9.63 1.79 -17.80
N ILE A 143 10.73 1.46 -18.47
CA ILE A 143 12.03 2.09 -18.26
C ILE A 143 12.60 2.63 -19.56
N GLU A 144 13.47 3.62 -19.44
CA GLU A 144 14.40 3.99 -20.50
C GLU A 144 15.59 3.04 -20.44
N TYR A 145 15.99 2.48 -21.59
CA TYR A 145 17.13 1.59 -21.69
C TYR A 145 17.83 1.81 -23.03
N THR A 146 19.13 2.08 -22.97
CA THR A 146 19.98 2.28 -24.14
C THR A 146 21.17 1.34 -24.06
N PRO A 147 21.29 0.32 -24.94
CA PRO A 147 22.32 -0.73 -24.82
C PRO A 147 23.77 -0.26 -24.78
N GLU A 148 24.05 0.95 -25.27
CA GLU A 148 25.39 1.55 -25.37
C GLU A 148 25.88 2.23 -24.06
N TYR A 149 25.00 2.35 -23.05
CA TYR A 149 25.30 2.99 -21.77
C TYR A 149 25.24 2.00 -20.61
N GLU A 150 26.03 2.24 -19.56
CA GLU A 150 25.90 1.50 -18.29
C GLU A 150 24.56 1.82 -17.62
N ASN A 151 23.56 0.97 -17.89
CA ASN A 151 22.30 0.98 -17.16
C ASN A 151 22.45 0.10 -15.91
N PRO A 152 21.95 0.53 -14.73
CA PRO A 152 22.10 -0.24 -13.50
C PRO A 152 21.35 -1.58 -13.54
N PHE A 153 20.32 -1.71 -14.39
CA PHE A 153 19.48 -2.89 -14.51
C PHE A 153 19.17 -3.19 -15.98
N GLU A 154 19.26 -4.47 -16.36
CA GLU A 154 18.75 -4.94 -17.65
C GLU A 154 17.20 -5.01 -17.63
N PRO A 155 16.51 -4.76 -18.76
CA PRO A 155 15.07 -4.99 -18.88
C PRO A 155 14.71 -6.47 -18.69
N ASP A 156 13.51 -6.74 -18.18
CA ASP A 156 12.93 -8.09 -18.17
C ASP A 156 12.13 -8.37 -19.46
N ILE A 157 11.55 -7.31 -20.04
CA ILE A 157 10.59 -7.36 -21.15
C ILE A 157 10.99 -6.32 -22.20
N PHE A 158 10.90 -6.70 -23.47
CA PHE A 158 10.88 -5.79 -24.61
C PHE A 158 9.63 -6.08 -25.45
N LYS A 159 8.75 -5.07 -25.58
CA LYS A 159 7.46 -5.20 -26.23
C LYS A 159 7.03 -3.86 -26.82
N ASP A 160 6.49 -3.88 -28.05
CA ASP A 160 5.93 -2.69 -28.71
C ASP A 160 6.93 -1.51 -28.75
N ASP A 161 8.20 -1.83 -29.03
CA ASP A 161 9.38 -0.94 -28.99
C ASP A 161 9.67 -0.28 -27.63
N GLU A 162 9.09 -0.79 -26.54
CA GLU A 162 9.30 -0.32 -25.17
C GLU A 162 9.97 -1.38 -24.27
N TYR A 163 10.77 -0.90 -23.32
CA TYR A 163 11.44 -1.72 -22.31
C TYR A 163 10.70 -1.65 -20.97
N TYR A 164 10.60 -2.78 -20.28
CA TYR A 164 9.99 -2.86 -18.95
C TYR A 164 10.78 -3.75 -18.00
N ILE A 165 10.62 -3.45 -16.71
CA ILE A 165 11.03 -4.31 -15.59
C ILE A 165 9.84 -4.67 -14.71
N ILE A 166 9.94 -5.83 -14.07
CA ILE A 166 9.09 -6.31 -13.00
C ILE A 166 9.71 -5.89 -11.67
N GLU A 167 9.01 -4.97 -10.99
CA GLU A 167 9.35 -4.45 -9.67
C GLU A 167 8.39 -4.96 -8.60
N PRO A 168 8.82 -5.07 -7.33
CA PRO A 168 7.90 -5.28 -6.21
C PRO A 168 6.94 -4.10 -6.05
N LEU A 169 5.76 -4.37 -5.50
CA LEU A 169 4.81 -3.29 -5.17
C LEU A 169 5.32 -2.46 -3.97
N ILE A 170 5.93 -3.13 -2.97
CA ILE A 170 6.74 -2.48 -1.93
C ILE A 170 8.11 -2.15 -2.53
N SER A 171 8.30 -0.86 -2.82
CA SER A 171 9.44 -0.27 -3.54
C SER A 171 10.40 0.47 -2.61
N ASP A 172 10.44 0.09 -1.34
CA ASP A 172 11.28 0.74 -0.34
C ASP A 172 12.74 0.27 -0.54
N THR A 173 13.71 1.17 -0.38
CA THR A 173 15.08 0.95 -0.86
C THR A 173 15.95 0.10 0.06
N ASP A 174 15.55 -0.07 1.32
CA ASP A 174 16.36 -0.66 2.39
C ASP A 174 15.50 -1.44 3.40
N ILE A 175 15.89 -2.69 3.68
CA ILE A 175 15.16 -3.58 4.60
C ILE A 175 15.21 -3.07 6.04
N MET A 176 16.32 -2.45 6.46
CA MET A 176 16.42 -1.83 7.77
C MET A 176 15.47 -0.62 7.88
N GLY A 177 15.23 0.10 6.78
CA GLY A 177 14.17 1.10 6.67
C GLY A 177 12.78 0.53 7.02
N VAL A 178 12.40 -0.61 6.43
CA VAL A 178 11.12 -1.29 6.70
C VAL A 178 11.04 -1.75 8.16
N ILE A 179 12.08 -2.42 8.66
CA ILE A 179 12.14 -2.97 10.03
C ILE A 179 11.99 -1.85 11.08
N ASN A 180 12.67 -0.71 10.90
CA ASN A 180 12.56 0.40 11.84
C ASN A 180 11.25 1.19 11.66
N GLY A 181 10.79 1.40 10.42
CA GLY A 181 9.60 2.21 10.12
C GLY A 181 8.29 1.60 10.62
N TYR A 182 8.21 0.26 10.70
CA TYR A 182 7.06 -0.48 11.23
C TYR A 182 7.34 -1.16 12.58
N GLU A 183 8.45 -0.83 13.24
CA GLU A 183 8.86 -1.39 14.54
C GLU A 183 8.83 -2.93 14.58
N LEU A 184 9.29 -3.58 13.51
CA LEU A 184 9.34 -5.04 13.39
C LEU A 184 10.41 -5.68 14.30
N TYR A 185 11.19 -4.87 15.00
CA TYR A 185 12.13 -5.29 16.03
C TYR A 185 11.45 -5.64 17.38
N ARG A 186 10.13 -5.49 17.47
CA ARG A 186 9.37 -5.89 18.66
C ARG A 186 9.03 -7.37 18.67
N ASP A 187 8.97 -7.96 19.85
CA ASP A 187 8.68 -9.38 20.06
C ASP A 187 7.27 -9.73 19.54
N GLU A 188 6.27 -8.84 19.72
CA GLU A 188 4.94 -9.03 19.12
C GLU A 188 4.96 -9.16 17.58
N ASN A 189 5.95 -8.55 16.91
CA ASN A 189 6.04 -8.43 15.45
C ASN A 189 6.94 -9.48 14.79
N ILE A 190 7.52 -10.44 15.54
CA ILE A 190 8.50 -11.42 15.01
C ILE A 190 7.99 -12.15 13.76
N LYS A 191 6.71 -12.53 13.70
CA LYS A 191 6.13 -13.19 12.51
C LYS A 191 6.11 -12.28 11.28
N MET A 192 5.85 -10.99 11.46
CA MET A 192 5.90 -10.01 10.37
C MET A 192 7.34 -9.76 9.93
N LEU A 193 8.28 -9.69 10.88
CA LEU A 193 9.71 -9.59 10.59
C LEU A 193 10.15 -10.76 9.72
N LEU A 194 9.85 -12.01 10.09
CA LEU A 194 10.20 -13.20 9.31
C LEU A 194 9.64 -13.14 7.88
N ASN A 195 8.37 -12.74 7.71
CA ASN A 195 7.79 -12.52 6.38
C ASN A 195 8.56 -11.46 5.57
N VAL A 196 8.98 -10.35 6.18
CA VAL A 196 9.82 -9.33 5.52
C VAL A 196 11.21 -9.87 5.18
N LEU A 197 11.82 -10.71 6.02
CA LEU A 197 13.14 -11.29 5.72
C LEU A 197 13.10 -12.26 4.53
N GLU A 198 11.95 -12.92 4.25
CA GLU A 198 11.80 -13.78 3.06
C GLU A 198 11.97 -13.03 1.72
N MET A 199 11.89 -11.69 1.69
CA MET A 199 12.00 -10.87 0.46
C MET A 199 13.16 -11.29 -0.45
N GLU A 200 14.34 -11.57 0.12
CA GLU A 200 15.54 -11.96 -0.65
C GLU A 200 15.40 -13.29 -1.41
N THR A 201 14.45 -14.13 -0.99
CA THR A 201 14.22 -15.48 -1.56
C THR A 201 13.13 -15.49 -2.63
N ILE A 202 12.33 -14.42 -2.75
CA ILE A 202 11.17 -14.36 -3.64
C ILE A 202 11.63 -14.33 -5.10
N LYS A 203 11.48 -15.49 -5.76
CA LYS A 203 11.72 -15.68 -7.19
C LYS A 203 10.41 -15.73 -7.96
N LEU A 204 10.37 -15.03 -9.08
CA LEU A 204 9.28 -15.08 -10.05
C LEU A 204 9.75 -15.72 -11.35
N ASP A 205 8.89 -16.54 -11.94
CA ASP A 205 8.96 -17.04 -13.31
C ASP A 205 8.18 -16.08 -14.22
N LEU A 206 8.88 -15.32 -15.06
CA LEU A 206 8.29 -14.25 -15.89
C LEU A 206 7.14 -14.77 -16.79
N ILE A 207 7.16 -16.03 -17.18
CA ILE A 207 6.12 -16.64 -18.02
C ILE A 207 4.95 -17.15 -17.18
N LYS A 208 5.23 -17.96 -16.14
CA LYS A 208 4.18 -18.61 -15.33
C LYS A 208 3.50 -17.67 -14.35
N ASP A 209 4.29 -16.85 -13.67
CA ASP A 209 3.83 -16.04 -12.53
C ASP A 209 3.47 -14.63 -13.00
N CYS A 210 4.19 -14.10 -14.01
CA CYS A 210 3.92 -12.77 -14.58
C CYS A 210 3.13 -12.78 -15.89
N GLY A 211 2.87 -13.95 -16.50
CA GLY A 211 2.07 -14.06 -17.72
C GLY A 211 2.71 -13.47 -18.98
N ILE A 212 4.04 -13.26 -18.99
CA ILE A 212 4.77 -12.66 -20.10
C ILE A 212 5.00 -13.72 -21.18
N SER A 213 4.79 -13.37 -22.45
CA SER A 213 5.05 -14.28 -23.57
C SER A 213 6.56 -14.53 -23.74
N ILE A 214 6.96 -15.66 -24.35
CA ILE A 214 8.37 -15.94 -24.61
C ILE A 214 8.94 -14.88 -25.57
N GLU A 215 8.11 -14.43 -26.50
CA GLU A 215 8.36 -13.45 -27.54
C GLU A 215 8.64 -12.06 -26.96
N ASP A 216 7.99 -11.68 -25.86
CA ASP A 216 8.18 -10.39 -25.17
C ASP A 216 9.35 -10.38 -24.16
N LEU A 217 9.93 -11.53 -23.76
CA LEU A 217 11.09 -11.54 -22.85
C LEU A 217 12.30 -10.82 -23.45
N PHE A 218 12.96 -9.93 -22.70
CA PHE A 218 14.18 -9.26 -23.18
C PHE A 218 15.32 -10.27 -23.44
N LEU A 219 15.55 -11.19 -22.51
CA LEU A 219 16.51 -12.29 -22.64
C LEU A 219 15.76 -13.63 -22.51
N LYS A 220 15.78 -14.43 -23.58
CA LYS A 220 14.95 -15.65 -23.71
C LYS A 220 15.33 -16.77 -22.74
N ASP A 221 16.58 -16.77 -22.28
CA ASP A 221 17.14 -17.69 -21.30
C ASP A 221 16.92 -17.23 -19.84
N LYS A 222 16.89 -15.91 -19.59
CA LYS A 222 16.65 -15.32 -18.25
C LYS A 222 15.16 -15.26 -17.87
N ARG A 223 14.52 -16.44 -17.84
CA ARG A 223 13.10 -16.60 -17.48
C ARG A 223 12.76 -16.33 -16.00
N LYS A 224 13.72 -16.50 -15.09
CA LYS A 224 13.51 -16.37 -13.64
C LYS A 224 14.27 -15.20 -13.07
N ILE A 225 13.60 -14.37 -12.29
CA ILE A 225 14.15 -13.20 -11.60
C ILE A 225 13.96 -13.32 -10.10
N TYR A 226 14.81 -12.65 -9.33
CA TYR A 226 14.51 -12.28 -7.95
C TYR A 226 13.68 -11.00 -7.96
N LEU A 227 12.56 -10.96 -7.24
CA LEU A 227 11.67 -9.80 -7.26
C LEU A 227 12.36 -8.57 -6.63
N TYR A 228 12.96 -8.73 -5.46
CA TYR A 228 13.63 -7.67 -4.70
C TYR A 228 15.10 -7.42 -5.12
N ARG A 229 15.51 -7.80 -6.33
CA ARG A 229 16.91 -7.72 -6.80
C ARG A 229 17.54 -6.31 -6.81
N ASN A 230 16.71 -5.26 -6.72
CA ASN A 230 17.12 -3.86 -6.72
C ASN A 230 17.03 -3.19 -5.33
N MET A 231 16.65 -3.93 -4.28
CA MET A 231 16.52 -3.45 -2.91
C MET A 231 17.74 -3.87 -2.08
N ASN A 232 18.17 -3.03 -1.12
CA ASN A 232 19.13 -3.47 -0.12
C ASN A 232 18.43 -4.40 0.90
N THR A 233 18.59 -5.71 0.72
CA THR A 233 18.12 -6.74 1.67
C THR A 233 19.15 -7.04 2.78
N THR A 234 20.27 -6.32 2.83
CA THR A 234 21.30 -6.52 3.86
C THR A 234 20.83 -6.05 5.23
N ILE A 235 20.67 -6.97 6.17
CA ILE A 235 20.27 -6.68 7.55
C ILE A 235 21.50 -6.32 8.39
N ASP A 236 21.48 -5.14 9.03
CA ASP A 236 22.45 -4.76 10.05
C ASP A 236 22.03 -5.35 11.42
N PHE A 237 22.41 -6.60 11.65
CA PHE A 237 22.15 -7.31 12.91
C PHE A 237 22.85 -6.67 14.11
N ASP A 238 23.98 -6.01 13.89
CA ASP A 238 24.73 -5.27 14.91
C ASP A 238 23.92 -4.08 15.42
N ARG A 239 23.20 -3.39 14.55
CA ARG A 239 22.21 -2.36 14.89
C ARG A 239 20.95 -2.97 15.48
N LEU A 240 20.45 -4.08 14.92
CA LEU A 240 19.22 -4.71 15.37
C LEU A 240 19.31 -5.18 16.84
N ILE A 241 20.39 -5.85 17.26
CA ILE A 241 20.63 -6.20 18.68
C ILE A 241 20.61 -4.95 19.58
N LYS A 242 21.22 -3.83 19.13
CA LYS A 242 21.21 -2.59 19.94
C LYS A 242 19.78 -2.09 20.11
N THR A 243 18.98 -2.11 19.05
CA THR A 243 17.56 -1.72 19.10
C THR A 243 16.76 -2.64 20.03
N THR A 244 16.89 -3.97 19.91
CA THR A 244 16.12 -4.90 20.77
C THR A 244 16.49 -4.76 22.25
N ILE A 245 17.76 -4.53 22.59
CA ILE A 245 18.18 -4.20 23.97
C ILE A 245 17.53 -2.90 24.44
N LEU A 246 17.60 -1.83 23.64
CA LEU A 246 17.08 -0.50 24.00
C LEU A 246 15.57 -0.49 24.25
N HIS A 247 14.83 -1.32 23.50
CA HIS A 247 13.38 -1.44 23.61
C HIS A 247 12.93 -2.61 24.51
N ASP A 248 13.87 -3.32 25.15
CA ASP A 248 13.63 -4.49 26.00
C ASP A 248 12.79 -5.60 25.33
N GLN A 249 13.31 -6.11 24.21
CA GLN A 249 12.68 -7.13 23.36
C GLN A 249 13.49 -8.45 23.48
N PRO A 250 13.29 -9.23 24.57
CA PRO A 250 14.11 -10.40 24.86
C PRO A 250 13.96 -11.55 23.87
N GLU A 251 12.76 -11.80 23.31
CA GLU A 251 12.56 -12.95 22.41
C GLU A 251 13.36 -12.76 21.11
N LEU A 252 13.21 -11.60 20.44
CA LEU A 252 13.96 -11.29 19.23
C LEU A 252 15.47 -11.15 19.52
N THR A 253 15.85 -10.63 20.70
CA THR A 253 17.26 -10.62 21.11
C THR A 253 17.83 -12.04 21.15
N ASN A 254 17.09 -13.02 21.69
CA ASN A 254 17.51 -14.42 21.69
C ASN A 254 17.68 -14.95 20.26
N TYR A 255 16.65 -14.80 19.41
CA TYR A 255 16.68 -15.26 18.02
C TYR A 255 17.87 -14.69 17.23
N ILE A 256 18.21 -13.41 17.42
CA ILE A 256 19.34 -12.80 16.70
C ILE A 256 20.68 -13.37 17.20
N ILE A 257 20.85 -13.58 18.51
CA ILE A 257 22.09 -14.15 19.07
C ILE A 257 22.29 -15.58 18.55
N GLU A 258 21.25 -16.41 18.60
CA GLU A 258 21.27 -17.78 18.10
C GLU A 258 21.54 -17.82 16.59
N TYR A 259 20.84 -17.01 15.78
CA TYR A 259 20.99 -17.01 14.33
C TYR A 259 22.37 -16.51 13.85
N LYS A 260 23.00 -15.59 14.57
CA LYS A 260 24.31 -15.03 14.21
C LYS A 260 25.51 -15.69 14.86
N GLU A 261 25.30 -16.58 15.82
CA GLU A 261 26.37 -17.24 16.58
C GLU A 261 27.44 -16.23 17.06
N TYR A 262 26.98 -15.09 17.59
CA TYR A 262 27.87 -13.97 17.91
C TYR A 262 28.98 -14.37 18.89
N PRO A 263 30.27 -14.06 18.62
CA PRO A 263 31.33 -14.32 19.56
C PRO A 263 31.21 -13.41 20.79
N GLU A 264 31.60 -13.95 21.96
CA GLU A 264 31.52 -13.28 23.27
C GLU A 264 32.03 -11.84 23.26
N SER A 265 33.22 -11.61 22.67
CA SER A 265 33.85 -10.30 22.56
C SER A 265 33.00 -9.29 21.80
N LYS A 266 32.24 -9.74 20.80
CA LYS A 266 31.34 -8.91 20.01
C LYS A 266 30.06 -8.59 20.76
N LEU A 267 29.45 -9.57 21.45
CA LEU A 267 28.31 -9.30 22.34
C LEU A 267 28.69 -8.31 23.44
N GLN A 268 29.89 -8.44 24.01
CA GLN A 268 30.40 -7.54 25.03
C GLN A 268 30.66 -6.13 24.49
N GLU A 269 31.20 -5.99 23.27
CA GLU A 269 31.33 -4.71 22.56
C GLU A 269 29.95 -4.02 22.37
N LEU A 270 28.96 -4.78 21.89
CA LEU A 270 27.60 -4.30 21.65
C LEU A 270 26.91 -3.86 22.97
N ALA A 271 26.94 -4.71 23.99
CA ALA A 271 26.36 -4.44 25.31
C ALA A 271 26.98 -3.21 25.99
N ASN A 272 28.31 -3.04 25.88
CA ASN A 272 29.01 -1.87 26.41
C ASN A 272 28.64 -0.59 25.64
N LYS A 273 28.54 -0.63 24.30
CA LYS A 273 28.10 0.51 23.48
C LYS A 273 26.67 0.96 23.82
N VAL A 274 25.77 0.02 24.08
CA VAL A 274 24.40 0.37 24.49
C VAL A 274 24.39 1.05 25.87
N ARG A 275 25.04 0.44 26.86
CA ARG A 275 25.09 0.92 28.25
C ARG A 275 25.84 2.26 28.42
N TYR A 276 26.88 2.52 27.62
CA TYR A 276 27.60 3.79 27.70
C TYR A 276 26.78 4.96 27.16
N ASN A 277 25.97 4.72 26.11
CA ASN A 277 25.18 5.75 25.45
C ASN A 277 23.78 5.95 26.06
N HIS A 278 23.25 4.98 26.83
CA HIS A 278 21.87 5.00 27.32
C HIS A 278 21.74 4.44 28.75
N SER A 279 20.81 5.02 29.51
CA SER A 279 20.43 4.51 30.84
C SER A 279 19.54 3.28 30.71
N ILE A 280 20.12 2.09 30.80
CA ILE A 280 19.39 0.82 30.75
C ILE A 280 18.80 0.48 32.13
N PRO A 281 17.47 0.22 32.25
CA PRO A 281 16.86 -0.22 33.50
C PRO A 281 17.45 -1.54 34.01
N SER A 282 17.55 -1.69 35.34
CA SER A 282 18.11 -2.91 35.97
C SER A 282 17.27 -4.17 35.76
N ASN A 283 16.01 -4.02 35.35
CA ASN A 283 15.07 -5.08 35.03
C ASN A 283 14.95 -5.38 33.51
N ASN A 284 15.78 -4.76 32.66
CA ASN A 284 15.78 -4.99 31.22
C ASN A 284 16.22 -6.44 30.91
N GLN A 285 15.29 -7.23 30.40
CA GLN A 285 15.43 -8.66 30.16
C GLN A 285 16.34 -8.94 28.96
N ALA A 286 16.23 -8.16 27.88
CA ALA A 286 17.08 -8.30 26.69
C ALA A 286 18.57 -8.08 27.05
N TYR A 287 18.88 -7.08 27.87
CA TYR A 287 20.24 -6.82 28.36
C TYR A 287 20.71 -7.91 29.32
N ALA A 288 19.84 -8.41 30.21
CA ALA A 288 20.17 -9.51 31.10
C ALA A 288 20.52 -10.79 30.33
N LEU A 289 19.76 -11.09 29.26
CA LEU A 289 19.98 -12.22 28.36
C LEU A 289 21.34 -12.13 27.65
N VAL A 290 21.68 -10.97 27.06
CA VAL A 290 22.99 -10.76 26.41
C VAL A 290 24.14 -11.01 27.40
N ASN A 291 24.01 -10.54 28.64
CA ASN A 291 25.01 -10.76 29.68
C ASN A 291 25.09 -12.22 30.15
N LEU A 292 24.01 -13.01 30.01
CA LEU A 292 24.00 -14.44 30.30
C LEU A 292 24.78 -15.19 29.21
N TYR A 293 24.51 -14.93 27.92
CA TYR A 293 25.27 -15.50 26.79
C TYR A 293 26.77 -15.20 26.83
N ILE A 294 27.14 -13.98 27.25
CA ILE A 294 28.55 -13.61 27.47
C ILE A 294 29.18 -14.54 28.52
N LYS A 295 28.56 -14.68 29.69
CA LYS A 295 29.08 -15.52 30.80
C LYS A 295 29.16 -17.01 30.46
N GLU A 296 28.18 -17.53 29.71
CA GLU A 296 28.16 -18.94 29.30
C GLU A 296 29.21 -19.26 28.24
N SER A 297 29.60 -18.27 27.44
CA SER A 297 30.71 -18.39 26.51
C SER A 297 32.04 -18.45 27.27
N SER A 298 32.22 -17.60 28.29
CA SER A 298 33.44 -17.57 29.11
C SER A 298 33.69 -18.91 29.84
N THR A 299 32.64 -19.65 30.21
CA THR A 299 32.76 -20.92 30.95
C THR A 299 32.98 -22.15 30.06
N LYS A 300 32.66 -22.08 28.77
CA LYS A 300 32.97 -23.15 27.79
C LYS A 300 34.42 -23.10 27.28
N GLY A 301 35.16 -22.03 27.58
CA GLY A 301 36.51 -21.76 27.09
C GLY A 301 37.67 -22.40 27.86
N THR A 302 37.43 -23.11 28.98
CA THR A 302 38.47 -23.83 29.73
C THR A 302 38.48 -25.34 29.42
N PRO A 303 39.34 -25.81 28.50
CA PRO A 303 39.72 -27.22 28.49
C PRO A 303 40.56 -27.54 29.74
N PHE A 304 40.22 -28.64 30.40
CA PHE A 304 41.12 -29.33 31.34
C PHE A 304 42.06 -30.27 30.56
#